data_AF-A0A8J6MYV9-F1
#
_entry.id   AF-A0A8J6MYV9-F1
#
_cell.length_a   1.000
_cell.length_b   1.000
_cell.length_c   1.000
_cell.angle_alpha   90.00
_cell.angle_beta   90.00
_cell.angle_gamma   90.00
#
_symmetry.space_group_name_H-M   'P 1'
#
loop_
_entity.id
_entity.type
_entity.pdbx_description
1 polymer ?
#
loop_
_entity_poly.entity_id
_entity_poly.type
_entity_poly.pdbx_seq_one_letter_code
_entity_poly.pdbx_strand_id
1 'polypeptide(L)'
;MRIKIDHLKCTGCKLCEVVCSLQHTEAVNLWRSRIRVFITEDYCLPVIGGPYTEAMCNSKDVVFVEGKEIDGCVVCRASCPAKSIFKEPDTAIPLKCDFCGDPPDPQCVAWCDADALTICD
;
A
#
# COMPACT_ATOMS: atom_id res chain seq x y z
N MET A 1 13.61 -10.99 -3.85
CA MET A 1 12.22 -11.13 -3.38
C MET A 1 11.47 -9.83 -3.58
N ARG A 2 10.39 -9.90 -4.34
CA ARG A 2 9.53 -8.78 -4.73
C ARG A 2 8.08 -9.24 -4.63
N ILE A 3 7.16 -8.28 -4.49
CA ILE A 3 5.72 -8.55 -4.63
C ILE A 3 5.31 -7.97 -5.98
N LYS A 4 4.81 -8.84 -6.86
CA LYS A 4 4.14 -8.45 -8.10
C LYS A 4 2.72 -8.05 -7.74
N ILE A 5 2.28 -6.90 -8.26
CA ILE A 5 0.94 -6.37 -8.08
C ILE A 5 0.25 -6.35 -9.45
N ASP A 6 -0.75 -7.21 -9.63
CA ASP A 6 -1.62 -7.22 -10.80
C ASP A 6 -2.91 -6.48 -10.46
N HIS A 7 -2.93 -5.18 -10.75
CA HIS A 7 -4.05 -4.30 -10.42
C HIS A 7 -5.33 -4.63 -11.20
N LEU A 8 -5.25 -5.39 -12.30
CA LEU A 8 -6.43 -5.81 -13.06
C LEU A 8 -7.20 -6.95 -12.37
N LYS A 9 -6.52 -7.72 -11.53
CA LYS A 9 -7.14 -8.78 -10.70
C LYS A 9 -7.64 -8.27 -9.36
N CYS A 10 -7.26 -7.05 -8.95
CA CYS A 10 -7.67 -6.47 -7.68
C CYS A 10 -9.19 -6.24 -7.65
N THR A 11 -9.86 -6.85 -6.67
CA THR A 11 -11.32 -6.73 -6.48
C THR A 11 -11.72 -5.61 -5.51
N GLY A 12 -10.74 -5.00 -4.84
CA GLY A 12 -10.99 -3.91 -3.88
C GLY A 12 -11.47 -4.40 -2.51
N CYS A 13 -11.38 -5.69 -2.20
CA CYS A 13 -11.87 -6.26 -0.95
C CYS A 13 -11.14 -5.77 0.32
N LYS A 14 -9.94 -5.19 0.18
CA LYS A 14 -9.08 -4.68 1.27
C LYS A 14 -8.68 -5.70 2.35
N LEU A 15 -8.81 -7.01 2.08
CA LEU A 15 -8.32 -8.05 2.99
C LEU A 15 -6.82 -7.92 3.26
N CYS A 16 -6.05 -7.49 2.27
CA CYS A 16 -4.63 -7.19 2.44
C CYS A 16 -4.37 -6.05 3.44
N GLU A 17 -5.26 -5.05 3.55
CA GLU A 17 -5.15 -4.00 4.57
C GLU A 17 -5.51 -4.53 5.95
N VAL A 18 -6.60 -5.32 6.03
CA VAL A 18 -7.10 -5.93 7.27
C VAL A 18 -6.03 -6.82 7.88
N VAL A 19 -5.54 -7.82 7.14
CA VAL A 19 -4.58 -8.79 7.66
C VAL A 19 -3.23 -8.14 7.96
N CYS A 20 -2.82 -7.15 7.17
CA CYS A 20 -1.58 -6.43 7.44
C CYS A 20 -1.67 -5.65 8.75
N SER A 21 -2.77 -4.95 9.02
CA SER A 21 -2.95 -4.28 10.32
C SER A 21 -2.98 -5.28 11.48
N LEU A 22 -3.76 -6.37 11.33
CA LEU A 22 -3.88 -7.41 12.35
C LEU A 22 -2.53 -8.03 12.70
N GLN A 23 -1.70 -8.34 11.69
CA GLN A 23 -0.39 -8.94 11.86
C GLN A 23 0.58 -8.07 12.68
N HIS A 24 0.44 -6.74 12.61
CA HIS A 24 1.40 -5.82 13.25
C HIS A 24 0.87 -5.19 14.53
N THR A 25 -0.45 -5.17 14.75
CA THR A 25 -1.06 -4.45 15.87
C THR A 25 -2.05 -5.28 16.67
N GLU A 26 -2.25 -6.56 16.31
CA GLU A 26 -3.23 -7.48 16.93
C GLU A 26 -4.67 -6.95 16.91
N ALA A 27 -4.93 -5.95 16.07
CA ALA A 27 -6.20 -5.25 15.97
C ALA A 27 -6.44 -4.84 14.51
N VAL A 28 -7.70 -4.87 14.07
CA VAL A 28 -8.06 -4.45 12.72
C VAL A 28 -8.16 -2.93 12.68
N ASN A 29 -7.19 -2.28 12.01
CA ASN A 29 -7.22 -0.86 11.72
C ASN A 29 -6.50 -0.58 10.39
N LEU A 30 -7.27 -0.30 9.34
CA LEU A 30 -6.75 -0.09 7.98
C LEU A 30 -5.73 1.07 7.90
N TRP A 31 -5.83 2.07 8.78
CA TRP A 31 -4.85 3.17 8.82
C TRP A 31 -3.48 2.73 9.31
N ARG A 32 -3.40 1.61 10.06
CA ARG A 32 -2.15 1.01 10.53
C ARG A 32 -1.58 -0.04 9.58
N SER A 33 -2.23 -0.26 8.43
CA SER A 33 -1.75 -1.17 7.39
C SER A 33 -0.54 -0.59 6.64
N ARG A 34 0.43 -1.46 6.34
CA ARG A 34 1.60 -1.17 5.49
C ARG A 34 1.34 -1.41 4.00
N ILE A 35 0.10 -1.73 3.62
CA ILE A 35 -0.40 -1.75 2.24
C ILE A 35 -1.75 -1.03 2.19
N ARG A 36 -2.01 -0.25 1.13
CA ARG A 36 -3.27 0.49 0.95
C ARG A 36 -3.81 0.26 -0.45
N VAL A 37 -5.12 0.00 -0.56
CA VAL A 37 -5.80 -0.19 -1.84
C VAL A 37 -6.57 1.07 -2.19
N PHE A 38 -6.16 1.69 -3.28
CA PHE A 38 -6.84 2.84 -3.87
C PHE A 38 -7.85 2.33 -4.89
N ILE A 39 -9.10 2.75 -4.72
CA ILE A 39 -10.21 2.33 -5.57
C ILE A 39 -10.81 3.60 -6.16
N THR A 40 -10.84 3.67 -7.48
CA THR A 40 -11.56 4.68 -8.26
C THR A 40 -12.48 3.96 -9.25
N GLU A 41 -13.21 4.70 -10.08
CA GLU A 41 -13.95 4.12 -11.19
C GLU A 41 -13.00 3.45 -12.22
N ASP A 42 -11.76 3.94 -12.30
CA ASP A 42 -10.80 3.54 -13.33
C ASP A 42 -9.84 2.44 -12.90
N TYR A 43 -9.56 2.29 -11.60
CA TYR A 43 -8.55 1.35 -11.12
C TYR A 43 -8.77 0.87 -9.67
N CYS A 44 -8.26 -0.34 -9.42
CA CYS A 44 -8.07 -0.93 -8.09
C CYS A 44 -6.59 -1.18 -7.89
N LEU A 45 -5.91 -0.30 -7.15
CA LEU A 45 -4.45 -0.30 -7.05
C LEU A 45 -3.98 -0.51 -5.61
N PRO A 46 -3.44 -1.70 -5.27
CA PRO A 46 -2.69 -1.89 -4.04
C PRO A 46 -1.32 -1.20 -4.11
N VAL A 47 -0.97 -0.45 -3.07
CA VAL A 47 0.31 0.25 -2.93
C VAL A 47 0.93 -0.10 -1.58
N ILE A 48 2.15 -0.61 -1.62
CA ILE A 48 2.89 -1.07 -0.44
C ILE A 48 3.74 0.07 0.12
N GLY A 49 3.62 0.33 1.42
CA GLY A 49 4.37 1.35 2.14
C GLY A 49 5.89 1.17 2.00
N GLY A 50 6.56 2.27 1.68
CA GLY A 50 7.99 2.37 1.42
C GLY A 50 8.71 3.19 2.49
N PRO A 51 9.84 3.83 2.14
CA PRO A 51 10.62 4.61 3.11
C PRO A 51 9.90 5.88 3.56
N TYR A 52 10.32 6.39 4.71
CA TYR A 52 9.98 7.73 5.19
C TYR A 52 10.74 8.81 4.41
N THR A 53 10.13 9.98 4.29
CA THR A 53 10.79 11.22 3.84
C THR A 53 10.43 12.35 4.78
N GLU A 54 11.41 13.20 5.09
CA GLU A 54 11.23 14.36 5.97
C GLU A 54 10.55 15.53 5.26
N ALA A 55 10.67 15.60 3.94
CA ALA A 55 10.14 16.67 3.11
C ALA A 55 9.16 16.14 2.05
N MET A 56 8.21 16.99 1.68
CA MET A 56 7.36 16.77 0.50
C MET A 56 8.00 17.37 -0.75
N CYS A 57 7.61 16.85 -1.92
CA CYS A 57 8.03 17.40 -3.20
C CYS A 57 7.44 18.79 -3.41
N ASN A 58 8.22 19.71 -4.00
CA ASN A 58 7.75 21.04 -4.40
C ASN A 58 6.72 20.95 -5.54
N SER A 59 6.88 19.97 -6.42
CA SER A 59 5.93 19.66 -7.49
C SER A 59 5.34 18.29 -7.23
N LYS A 60 4.01 18.20 -7.30
CA LYS A 60 3.25 16.96 -7.31
C LYS A 60 2.60 16.85 -8.67
N ASP A 61 2.74 15.69 -9.29
CA ASP A 61 2.29 15.43 -10.63
C ASP A 61 0.94 14.71 -10.64
N VAL A 62 0.18 15.01 -11.67
CA VAL A 62 -0.94 14.20 -12.11
C VAL A 62 -0.56 13.70 -13.49
N VAL A 63 -0.56 12.39 -13.67
CA VAL A 63 -0.12 11.73 -14.90
C VAL A 63 -1.29 11.13 -15.63
N PHE A 64 -1.28 11.23 -16.95
CA PHE A 64 -2.29 10.63 -17.80
C PHE A 64 -1.73 9.36 -18.43
N VAL A 65 -2.31 8.21 -18.08
CA VAL A 65 -1.85 6.88 -18.52
C VAL A 65 -3.03 6.12 -19.10
N GLU A 66 -2.93 5.71 -20.36
CA GLU A 66 -3.97 4.90 -21.03
C GLU A 66 -5.40 5.46 -20.92
N GLY A 67 -5.55 6.78 -21.05
CA GLY A 67 -6.86 7.43 -20.97
C GLY A 67 -7.31 7.81 -19.55
N LYS A 68 -6.51 7.52 -18.53
CA LYS A 68 -6.86 7.69 -17.11
C LYS A 68 -5.98 8.74 -16.44
N GLU A 69 -6.59 9.59 -15.65
CA GLU A 69 -5.89 10.58 -14.81
C GLU A 69 -5.52 9.94 -13.47
N ILE A 70 -4.22 9.96 -13.13
CA ILE A 70 -3.68 9.35 -11.91
C ILE A 70 -2.91 10.40 -11.13
N ASP A 71 -3.29 10.63 -9.88
CA ASP A 71 -2.48 11.41 -8.92
C ASP A 71 -1.18 10.65 -8.61
N GLY A 72 -0.03 11.23 -8.94
CA GLY A 72 1.29 10.61 -8.69
C GLY A 72 1.55 10.33 -7.20
N CYS A 73 0.89 11.05 -6.29
CA CYS A 73 0.98 10.79 -4.86
C CYS A 73 0.29 9.49 -4.43
N VAL A 74 -0.67 8.98 -5.22
CA VAL A 74 -1.38 7.70 -4.98
C VAL A 74 -0.43 6.52 -5.16
N VAL A 75 0.34 6.51 -6.24
CA VAL A 75 1.31 5.42 -6.53
C VAL A 75 2.59 5.54 -5.70
N CYS A 76 2.85 6.73 -5.16
CA CYS A 76 4.01 7.00 -4.32
C CYS A 76 3.96 6.18 -3.03
N ARG A 77 5.03 5.43 -2.76
CA ARG A 77 5.14 4.54 -1.59
C ARG A 77 5.60 5.26 -0.32
N ALA A 78 6.05 6.51 -0.41
CA ALA A 78 6.68 7.18 0.72
C ALA A 78 5.69 7.46 1.86
N SER A 79 6.14 7.25 3.09
CA SER A 79 5.54 7.90 4.27
C SER A 79 5.97 9.36 4.27
N CYS A 80 5.15 10.21 3.66
CA CYS A 80 5.49 11.58 3.27
C CYS A 80 4.64 12.60 4.05
N PRO A 81 5.17 13.77 4.46
CA PRO A 81 4.39 14.81 5.16
C PRO A 81 3.12 15.25 4.42
N ALA A 82 3.09 15.13 3.09
CA ALA A 82 1.94 15.49 2.27
C ALA A 82 0.75 14.51 2.36
N LYS A 83 0.93 13.33 2.98
CA LYS A 83 -0.07 12.26 3.01
C LYS A 83 -0.31 11.77 4.44
N SER A 84 -1.54 11.33 4.72
CA SER A 84 -1.90 10.67 5.97
C SER A 84 -1.63 9.16 5.98
N ILE A 85 -1.47 8.54 4.79
CA ILE A 85 -1.19 7.11 4.65
C ILE A 85 0.25 6.76 5.03
N PHE A 86 0.45 5.48 5.39
CA PHE A 86 1.74 4.93 5.82
C PHE A 86 2.31 5.64 7.06
N LYS A 87 1.42 6.01 7.98
CA LYS A 87 1.74 6.58 9.30
C LYS A 87 0.76 6.04 10.32
N GLU A 88 1.23 5.84 11.54
CA GLU A 88 0.35 5.59 12.68
C GLU A 88 -0.65 6.74 12.82
N PRO A 89 -1.96 6.47 12.92
CA PRO A 89 -2.98 7.51 12.93
C PRO A 89 -2.89 8.43 14.15
N ASP A 90 -2.32 7.93 15.26
CA ASP A 90 -2.29 8.63 16.54
C ASP A 90 -0.97 9.39 16.78
N THR A 91 0.14 8.86 16.28
CA THR A 91 1.50 9.38 16.56
C THR A 91 2.23 9.92 15.33
N ALA A 92 1.67 9.69 14.13
CA ALA A 92 2.31 9.97 12.85
C ALA A 92 3.64 9.23 12.60
N ILE A 93 3.98 8.23 13.42
CA ILE A 93 5.18 7.40 13.23
C ILE A 93 5.10 6.70 11.86
N PRO A 94 6.15 6.76 11.02
CA PRO A 94 6.13 6.15 9.70
C PRO A 94 5.91 4.63 9.73
N LEU A 95 5.02 4.15 8.85
CA LEU A 95 4.78 2.73 8.61
C LEU A 95 5.47 2.31 7.31
N LYS A 96 6.33 1.30 7.39
CA LYS A 96 7.05 0.72 6.25
C LYS A 96 6.80 -0.78 6.20
N CYS A 97 6.61 -1.32 4.99
CA CYS A 97 6.54 -2.77 4.80
C CYS A 97 7.89 -3.41 5.10
N ASP A 98 7.86 -4.48 5.89
CA ASP A 98 8.99 -5.30 6.34
C ASP A 98 8.86 -6.75 5.85
N PHE A 99 7.99 -7.00 4.87
CA PHE A 99 7.64 -8.35 4.38
C PHE A 99 7.16 -9.32 5.47
N CYS A 100 6.58 -8.79 6.56
CA CYS A 100 6.11 -9.57 7.70
C CYS A 100 7.22 -10.37 8.40
N GLY A 101 8.45 -9.88 8.37
CA GLY A 101 9.57 -10.41 9.14
C GLY A 101 10.69 -11.05 8.32
N ASP A 102 11.57 -11.74 9.02
CA ASP A 102 12.69 -12.53 8.47
C ASP A 102 12.70 -13.91 9.18
N PRO A 103 12.41 -15.02 8.47
CA PRO A 103 12.17 -15.10 7.04
C PRO A 103 10.87 -14.40 6.61
N PRO A 104 10.79 -13.88 5.37
CA PRO A 104 9.59 -13.21 4.90
C PRO A 104 8.34 -14.09 4.83
N ASP A 105 7.22 -13.59 5.35
CA ASP A 105 5.91 -14.27 5.32
C ASP A 105 4.74 -13.29 5.07
N PRO A 106 4.68 -12.67 3.87
CA PRO A 106 3.78 -11.55 3.59
C PRO A 106 2.31 -11.96 3.58
N GLN A 107 1.63 -11.73 4.70
CA GLN A 107 0.23 -12.08 4.89
C GLN A 107 -0.71 -11.46 3.85
N CYS A 108 -0.38 -10.28 3.32
CA CYS A 108 -1.17 -9.66 2.26
C CYS A 108 -1.20 -10.48 0.96
N VAL A 109 -0.15 -11.26 0.67
CA VAL A 109 -0.11 -12.21 -0.45
C VAL A 109 -0.92 -13.45 -0.11
N ALA A 110 -0.71 -14.04 1.08
CA ALA A 110 -1.39 -15.26 1.51
C ALA A 110 -2.93 -15.14 1.53
N TRP A 111 -3.45 -13.93 1.80
CA TRP A 111 -4.88 -13.65 1.88
C TRP A 111 -5.47 -12.99 0.62
N CYS A 112 -4.72 -12.94 -0.48
CA CYS A 112 -5.20 -12.37 -1.73
C CYS A 112 -5.80 -13.46 -2.63
N ASP A 113 -7.05 -13.85 -2.38
CA ASP A 113 -7.75 -14.91 -3.14
C ASP A 113 -7.84 -14.62 -4.66
N ALA A 114 -7.76 -13.34 -5.05
CA ALA A 114 -7.81 -12.94 -6.45
C ALA A 114 -6.46 -13.08 -7.19
N ASP A 115 -5.38 -13.49 -6.49
CA ASP A 115 -4.01 -13.53 -7.01
C ASP A 115 -3.53 -12.18 -7.58
N ALA A 116 -4.05 -11.07 -7.05
CA ALA A 116 -3.61 -9.73 -7.40
C ALA A 116 -2.25 -9.39 -6.77
N LEU A 117 -1.84 -10.11 -5.72
CA LEU A 117 -0.56 -9.97 -5.04
C LEU A 117 0.14 -11.33 -5.05
N THR A 118 1.35 -11.42 -5.60
CA THR A 118 2.13 -12.67 -5.65
C THR A 118 3.61 -12.41 -5.40
N ILE A 119 4.32 -13.39 -4.82
CA ILE A 119 5.79 -13.31 -4.69
C ILE A 119 6.48 -13.62 -6.01
N CYS A 120 7.52 -12.84 -6.32
CA CYS A 120 8.43 -13.09 -7.42
C CYS A 120 9.88 -12.76 -7.04
N ASP A 121 10.83 -13.19 -7.87
CA ASP A 121 12.26 -13.06 -7.63
C ASP A 121 12.79 -11.62 -7.75
#